data_AF-A0A1A3Q1X8-F1
#
_entry.id   AF-A0A1A3Q1X8-F1
#
_cell.length_a   1.000
_cell.length_b   1.000
_cell.length_c   1.000
_cell.angle_alpha   90.00
_cell.angle_beta   90.00
_cell.angle_gamma   90.00
#
_symmetry.space_group_name_H-M   'P 1'
#
loop_
_entity.id
_entity.type
_entity.pdbx_description
1 polymer ?
#
loop_
_entity_poly.entity_id
_entity_poly.type
_entity_poly.pdbx_seq_one_letter_code
_entity_poly.pdbx_strand_id
1 'polypeptide(L)' 'MSEVDYGARARLDYIEKQLQALFPDSYVPFAAAATSGLPDAVVALARSGNMIAAIKEYRELTGAGLAEAKKAVEAIR' A
#
# COMPACT_ATOMS: atom_id res chain seq x y z
N MET A 1 -14.06 14.38 -14.48
CA MET A 1 -13.62 14.81 -13.14
C MET A 1 -14.78 15.53 -12.48
N SER A 2 -15.32 14.97 -11.38
CA SER A 2 -16.47 15.55 -10.68
C SER A 2 -16.03 16.50 -9.55
N GLU A 3 -16.83 17.50 -9.19
CA GLU A 3 -16.55 18.37 -8.03
C GLU A 3 -16.37 17.59 -6.71
N VAL A 4 -17.03 16.43 -6.60
CA VAL A 4 -16.93 15.53 -5.44
C VAL A 4 -15.51 14.98 -5.29
N ASP A 5 -14.81 14.71 -6.40
CA ASP A 5 -13.42 14.26 -6.38
C ASP A 5 -12.46 15.35 -5.88
N TYR A 6 -12.75 16.63 -6.15
CA TYR A 6 -11.87 17.73 -5.76
C TYR A 6 -11.87 17.97 -4.25
N GLY A 7 -13.05 17.97 -3.64
CA GLY A 7 -13.20 18.15 -2.19
C GLY A 7 -12.61 16.98 -1.39
N ALA A 8 -12.79 15.74 -1.86
CA ALA A 8 -12.21 14.56 -1.23
C ALA A 8 -10.68 14.58 -1.30
N ARG A 9 -10.11 15.00 -2.43
CA ARG A 9 -8.66 15.05 -2.66
C ARG A 9 -7.99 16.15 -1.84
N ALA A 10 -8.57 17.35 -1.80
CA ALA A 10 -8.06 18.43 -0.96
C ALA A 10 -8.08 18.07 0.54
N ARG A 11 -9.11 17.33 0.98
CA ARG A 11 -9.20 16.85 2.35
C ARG A 11 -8.14 15.78 2.66
N LEU A 12 -7.87 14.88 1.71
CA LEU A 12 -6.81 13.90 1.83
C LEU A 12 -5.44 14.57 1.95
N ASP A 13 -5.11 15.50 1.05
CA ASP A 13 -3.84 16.24 1.08
C ASP A 13 -3.62 16.97 2.41
N TYR A 14 -4.69 17.56 2.97
CA TYR A 14 -4.63 18.19 4.28
C TYR A 14 -4.30 17.20 5.38
N ILE A 15 -4.96 16.03 5.38
CA ILE A 15 -4.70 14.97 6.37
C ILE A 15 -3.27 14.44 6.24
N GLU A 16 -2.78 14.19 5.03
CA GLU A 16 -1.40 13.74 4.80
C GLU A 16 -0.38 14.73 5.38
N LYS A 17 -0.60 16.03 5.14
CA LYS A 17 0.27 17.09 5.67
C LYS A 17 0.28 17.11 7.20
N GLN A 18 -0.87 16.92 7.85
CA GLN A 18 -0.95 16.86 9.31
C GLN A 18 -0.26 15.60 9.86
N LEU A 19 -0.45 14.45 9.21
CA LEU A 19 0.21 13.21 9.62
C LEU A 19 1.74 13.28 9.48
N GLN A 20 2.24 13.87 8.40
CA GLN A 20 3.67 14.14 8.23
C GLN A 20 4.22 15.05 9.34
N ALA A 21 3.46 16.06 9.77
CA ALA A 21 3.89 16.96 10.84
C ALA A 21 3.91 16.27 12.22
N LEU A 22 2.99 15.34 12.46
CA LEU A 22 2.90 14.59 13.72
C LEU A 22 3.90 13.43 13.79
N PHE A 23 4.22 12.80 12.65
CA PHE A 23 5.05 11.60 12.56
C PHE A 23 6.14 11.75 11.49
N PRO A 24 7.06 12.72 11.62
CA PRO A 24 8.00 13.07 10.55
C PRO A 24 8.88 11.91 10.09
N ASP A 25 9.30 11.04 11.02
CA ASP A 25 10.24 9.94 10.73
C ASP A 25 9.54 8.60 10.39
N SER A 26 8.22 8.51 10.54
CA SER A 26 7.46 7.25 10.42
C SER A 26 6.28 7.34 9.44
N TYR A 27 5.88 8.55 9.04
CA TYR A 27 4.80 8.73 8.07
C TYR A 27 5.28 8.45 6.65
N VAL A 28 4.48 7.67 5.92
CA VAL A 28 4.65 7.43 4.49
C VAL A 28 3.40 7.98 3.78
N PRO A 29 3.54 8.96 2.86
CA PRO A 29 2.41 9.49 2.09
C PRO A 29 1.67 8.38 1.34
N PHE A 30 0.34 8.47 1.24
CA PHE A 30 -0.46 7.48 0.53
C PHE A 30 -0.06 7.38 -0.94
N ALA A 31 0.27 8.50 -1.59
CA ALA A 31 0.77 8.49 -2.96
C ALA A 31 2.08 7.69 -3.11
N ALA A 32 2.98 7.79 -2.11
CA ALA A 32 4.22 7.02 -2.07
C ALA A 32 3.93 5.54 -1.77
N ALA A 33 3.08 5.26 -0.79
CA ALA A 33 2.64 3.90 -0.45
C ALA A 33 1.89 3.22 -1.59
N ALA A 34 1.12 3.96 -2.40
CA ALA A 34 0.43 3.45 -3.58
C ALA A 34 1.40 3.09 -4.71
N THR A 35 2.54 3.78 -4.80
CA THR A 35 3.63 3.44 -5.72
C THR A 35 4.43 2.23 -5.22
N SER A 36 4.55 2.10 -3.89
CA SER A 36 5.17 0.99 -3.17
C SER A 36 4.15 -0.04 -2.67
N GLY A 37 3.03 -0.21 -3.40
CA GLY A 37 1.79 -0.85 -2.90
C GLY A 37 1.91 -2.24 -2.30
N LEU A 38 3.03 -2.92 -2.51
CA LEU A 38 3.40 -4.15 -1.82
C LEU A 38 4.75 -3.95 -1.11
N PRO A 39 4.90 -4.46 0.13
CA PRO A 39 6.18 -4.46 0.82
C PRO A 39 7.29 -5.08 -0.05
N ASP A 40 8.49 -4.48 -0.06
CA ASP A 40 9.59 -4.90 -0.94
C ASP A 40 9.93 -6.38 -0.81
N ALA A 41 9.82 -6.94 0.40
CA ALA A 41 10.00 -8.37 0.66
C ALA A 41 8.98 -9.25 -0.10
N VAL A 42 7.72 -8.81 -0.17
CA VAL A 42 6.66 -9.48 -0.92
C VAL A 42 6.94 -9.42 -2.41
N VAL A 43 7.38 -8.26 -2.92
CA VAL A 43 7.73 -8.08 -4.33
C VAL A 43 8.91 -8.96 -4.73
N ALA A 44 9.94 -9.05 -3.89
CA ALA A 44 11.10 -9.91 -4.13
C ALA A 44 10.70 -11.40 -4.19
N LEU A 45 9.88 -11.87 -3.23
CA LEU A 45 9.37 -13.24 -3.21
C LEU A 45 8.48 -13.55 -4.42
N ALA A 46 7.65 -12.61 -4.84
CA ALA A 46 6.78 -12.79 -5.99
C ALA A 46 7.60 -12.89 -7.29
N ARG A 47 8.58 -12.00 -7.47
CA ARG A 47 9.48 -12.00 -8.63
C ARG A 47 10.40 -13.22 -8.68
N SER A 48 10.73 -13.81 -7.54
CA SER A 48 11.49 -15.07 -7.47
C SER A 48 10.64 -16.31 -7.72
N GLY A 49 9.35 -16.17 -8.05
CA GLY A 49 8.42 -17.28 -8.29
C GLY A 49 7.84 -17.92 -7.02
N ASN A 50 8.17 -17.39 -5.83
CA ASN A 50 7.73 -17.93 -4.54
C ASN A 50 6.39 -17.34 -4.09
N MET A 51 5.32 -17.52 -4.89
CA MET A 51 4.03 -16.86 -4.65
C MET A 51 3.39 -17.20 -3.31
N ILE A 52 3.53 -18.44 -2.82
CA ILE A 52 2.96 -18.82 -1.52
C ILE A 52 3.63 -18.04 -0.38
N ALA A 53 4.95 -17.88 -0.44
CA ALA A 53 5.70 -17.11 0.54
C ALA A 53 5.34 -15.62 0.46
N ALA A 54 5.24 -15.06 -0.75
CA ALA A 54 4.81 -13.68 -0.94
C ALA A 54 3.41 -13.41 -0.37
N ILE A 55 2.44 -14.30 -0.61
CA ILE A 55 1.07 -14.17 -0.07
C ILE A 55 1.09 -14.25 1.46
N LYS A 56 1.88 -15.16 2.03
CA LYS A 56 2.01 -15.28 3.49
C LYS A 56 2.59 -13.99 4.09
N GLU A 57 3.69 -13.51 3.54
CA GLU A 57 4.37 -12.29 3.98
C GLU A 57 3.45 -11.07 3.88
N TYR A 58 2.71 -10.91 2.78
CA TYR A 58 1.76 -9.82 2.62
C TYR A 58 0.68 -9.83 3.69
N ARG A 59 0.17 -11.00 4.07
CA ARG A 59 -0.84 -11.13 5.13
C ARG A 59 -0.28 -10.78 6.51
N GLU A 60 0.95 -11.19 6.80
CA GLU A 60 1.60 -10.90 8.08
C GLU A 60 1.89 -9.39 8.24
N LEU A 61 2.30 -8.72 7.16
CA LEU A 61 2.62 -7.30 7.18
C LEU A 61 1.39 -6.38 7.17
N THR A 62 0.30 -6.78 6.49
CA THR A 62 -0.87 -5.91 6.28
C THR A 62 -2.11 -6.32 7.07
N GLY A 63 -2.14 -7.54 7.60
CA GLY A 63 -3.35 -8.13 8.20
C GLY A 63 -4.42 -8.50 7.19
N ALA A 64 -4.13 -8.46 5.87
CA ALA A 64 -5.11 -8.70 4.83
C ALA A 64 -5.67 -10.14 4.82
N GLY A 65 -6.90 -10.26 4.32
CA GLY A 65 -7.51 -11.57 4.08
C GLY A 65 -6.77 -12.35 2.98
N LEU A 66 -6.94 -13.68 2.95
CA LEU A 66 -6.27 -14.54 1.97
C LEU A 66 -6.60 -14.15 0.51
N ALA A 67 -7.86 -13.80 0.24
CA ALA A 67 -8.30 -13.39 -1.09
C ALA A 67 -7.66 -12.06 -1.53
N GLU A 68 -7.57 -11.09 -0.63
CA GLU A 68 -6.94 -9.79 -0.89
C GLU A 68 -5.44 -9.93 -1.10
N ALA A 69 -4.77 -10.69 -0.24
CA ALA A 69 -3.34 -10.96 -0.35
C ALA A 69 -2.98 -11.68 -1.65
N LYS A 70 -3.77 -12.68 -2.04
CA LYS A 70 -3.59 -13.38 -3.32
C LYS A 70 -3.71 -12.40 -4.49
N LYS A 71 -4.78 -11.59 -4.51
CA LYS A 71 -5.02 -10.60 -5.57
C LYS A 71 -3.89 -9.57 -5.67
N ALA A 72 -3.39 -9.10 -4.53
CA ALA A 72 -2.29 -8.15 -4.44
C ALA A 72 -0.98 -8.74 -5.01
N VAL A 73 -0.64 -9.98 -4.64
CA VAL A 73 0.58 -10.66 -5.10
C VAL A 73 0.49 -11.09 -6.56
N GLU A 74 -0.66 -11.56 -7.02
CA GLU A 74 -0.87 -11.93 -8.43
C GLU A 74 -0.71 -10.74 -9.39
N ALA A 75 -0.99 -9.52 -8.92
CA ALA A 75 -0.79 -8.30 -9.70
C ALA A 75 0.69 -7.95 -9.96
N ILE A 76 1.65 -8.62 -9.30
CA ILE A 76 3.10 -8.43 -9.53
C ILE A 76 3.60 -9.20 -10.77
N ARG A 77 2.87 -10.24 -11.19
CA ARG A 77 3.32 -11.16 -12.25
C ARG A 77 3.48 -10.49 -13.60
#